data_AF-A0A7W8QET4-F1
#
_entry.id   AF-A0A7W8QET4-F1
#
_cell.length_a   1.000
_cell.length_b   1.000
_cell.length_c   1.000
_cell.angle_alpha   90.00
_cell.angle_beta   90.00
_cell.angle_gamma   90.00
#
_symmetry.space_group_name_H-M   'P 1'
#
loop_
_entity.id
_entity.type
_entity.pdbx_description
1 polymer ?
#
loop_
_entity_poly.entity_id
_entity_poly.type
_entity_poly.pdbx_seq_one_letter_code
_entity_poly.pdbx_strand_id
1 'polypeptide(L)'
;MNSRSGLTGVIAATIAFWCGNAVGNPPDVNDTNWGCYDALPTHPTASEKASFVAEIAPLAQAAERDGGPPAAGLLAMSALESGFGWTRIALFANNLFGWKFVSTSGSGGRESWTLRCQPTSDPNSAYIFFKDHRDSVVFVADRLKMNDRYAPVTRQYHVDLASGTDVKVAVARWVNGIAAAGYNPLRDYPAKVISVANDYQHPSPTESADSSLYRYSAGDAPPAATPMPPDSAAKRAAASFLATTLQPARYMLAHCDARPVTDWPNYQGRKVTRCQYSLTSAGKTLTALVYLLNPSEGNIATRIGNVCRSVGLAERPGCGRYLASLIVNQNGGQFPVAGFVIERKKDAGGQGDDPVYLEFRDGTTIQSADRLNFTDRQLTIDAMEHAARASVVETRSIARIANATRADYKRAGGIEPVGNIPPEDTRNLWPVVVRENELRAQDTGEDDLLRGLAIRFRSELAEAR
;
A
#
# COMPACT_ATOMS: atom_id res chain seq x y z
N MET A 1 43.85 48.96 -33.59
CA MET A 1 43.59 48.30 -34.88
C MET A 1 42.81 47.02 -34.61
N ASN A 2 41.69 46.84 -35.32
CA ASN A 2 40.73 45.73 -35.31
C ASN A 2 40.01 45.47 -33.96
N SER A 3 38.82 45.99 -33.66
CA SER A 3 37.52 46.07 -34.38
C SER A 3 36.75 44.74 -34.49
N ARG A 4 35.51 44.82 -33.98
CA ARG A 4 34.25 44.09 -34.31
C ARG A 4 33.82 43.01 -33.32
N SER A 5 32.73 43.25 -32.58
CA SER A 5 31.31 42.95 -32.92
C SER A 5 30.97 41.50 -32.57
N GLY A 6 29.89 41.15 -31.87
CA GLY A 6 28.61 41.82 -31.78
C GLY A 6 27.73 41.26 -30.66
N LEU A 7 26.70 42.04 -30.36
CA LEU A 7 25.57 41.69 -29.52
C LEU A 7 24.82 40.48 -30.08
N THR A 8 24.25 39.68 -29.19
CA THR A 8 22.85 39.26 -29.28
C THR A 8 22.36 38.93 -27.87
N GLY A 9 21.41 39.75 -27.40
CA GLY A 9 20.80 39.59 -26.09
C GLY A 9 20.02 38.29 -26.01
N VAL A 10 20.26 37.53 -24.93
CA VAL A 10 19.33 36.50 -24.49
C VAL A 10 18.32 37.19 -23.58
N ILE A 11 17.09 37.25 -24.09
CA ILE A 11 15.88 37.65 -23.39
C ILE A 11 15.86 36.92 -22.04
N ALA A 12 15.91 37.70 -20.96
CA ALA A 12 15.57 37.20 -19.63
C ALA A 12 14.09 36.83 -19.65
N ALA A 13 13.79 35.58 -19.98
CA ALA A 13 12.50 34.98 -19.68
C ALA A 13 12.46 34.82 -18.16
N THR A 14 11.94 35.85 -17.50
CA THR A 14 11.46 35.78 -16.13
C THR A 14 10.42 34.65 -16.09
N ILE A 15 10.83 33.45 -15.70
CA ILE A 15 9.88 32.43 -15.24
C ILE A 15 9.37 32.97 -13.91
N ALA A 16 8.35 33.81 -14.01
CA ALA A 16 7.44 34.06 -12.91
C ALA A 16 6.84 32.69 -12.58
N PHE A 17 7.35 32.06 -11.53
CA PHE A 17 6.66 30.97 -10.88
C PHE A 17 5.33 31.55 -10.40
N TRP A 18 4.26 31.22 -11.12
CA TRP A 18 2.90 31.55 -10.77
C TRP A 18 2.57 30.77 -9.49
N CYS A 19 2.84 31.37 -8.34
CA CYS A 19 2.21 31.00 -7.07
C CYS A 19 0.90 31.79 -6.98
N GLY A 20 -0.22 31.07 -6.90
CA GLY A 20 -1.60 31.56 -6.81
C GLY A 20 -2.41 31.03 -7.98
N ASN A 21 -3.59 30.44 -7.88
CA ASN A 21 -4.58 30.22 -6.81
C ASN A 21 -5.35 28.93 -7.22
N ALA A 22 -6.02 28.14 -6.40
CA ALA A 22 -6.58 28.34 -5.09
C ALA A 22 -6.58 27.00 -4.34
N VAL A 23 -6.25 27.00 -3.05
CA VAL A 23 -6.96 26.09 -2.15
C VAL A 23 -8.36 26.67 -2.08
N GLY A 24 -9.22 26.30 -3.03
CA GLY A 24 -10.65 26.54 -2.90
C GLY A 24 -11.10 25.92 -1.59
N ASN A 25 -12.10 26.51 -0.95
CA ASN A 25 -12.80 25.80 0.11
C ASN A 25 -13.19 24.41 -0.43
N PRO A 26 -13.09 23.34 0.39
CA PRO A 26 -13.60 22.05 -0.03
C PRO A 26 -15.03 22.23 -0.56
N PRO A 27 -15.41 21.57 -1.68
CA PRO A 27 -16.71 21.77 -2.27
C PRO A 27 -17.80 21.58 -1.22
N ASP A 28 -18.82 22.45 -1.21
CA ASP A 28 -19.91 22.29 -0.27
C ASP A 28 -20.76 21.10 -0.69
N VAL A 29 -20.78 20.08 0.16
CA VAL A 29 -21.57 18.86 -0.05
C VAL A 29 -23.06 19.14 -0.18
N ASN A 30 -23.54 20.29 0.31
CA ASN A 30 -24.93 20.72 0.21
C ASN A 30 -25.18 21.78 -0.87
N ASP A 31 -24.22 22.06 -1.76
CA ASP A 31 -24.41 23.03 -2.85
C ASP A 31 -25.58 22.60 -3.75
N THR A 32 -26.63 23.41 -3.78
CA THR A 32 -27.85 23.14 -4.56
C THR A 32 -27.62 23.25 -6.07
N ASN A 33 -26.53 23.88 -6.52
CA ASN A 33 -26.17 23.99 -7.94
C ASN A 33 -25.38 22.79 -8.47
N TRP A 34 -24.94 21.89 -7.59
CA TRP A 34 -24.30 20.64 -7.96
C TRP A 34 -25.34 19.52 -7.90
N GLY A 35 -25.72 18.95 -9.05
CA GLY A 35 -26.72 17.87 -9.10
C GLY A 35 -26.30 16.66 -8.25
N CYS A 36 -27.27 16.01 -7.59
CA CYS A 36 -26.97 15.14 -6.45
C CYS A 36 -26.07 13.93 -6.79
N TYR A 37 -26.24 13.39 -7.99
CA TYR A 37 -25.48 12.26 -8.52
C TYR A 37 -24.44 12.68 -9.56
N ASP A 38 -24.37 13.97 -9.88
CA ASP A 38 -23.49 14.47 -10.93
C ASP A 38 -22.06 14.61 -10.39
N ALA A 39 -21.08 14.60 -11.29
CA ALA A 39 -19.75 15.07 -10.96
C ALA A 39 -19.80 16.56 -10.58
N LEU A 40 -18.85 16.99 -9.75
CA LEU A 40 -18.69 18.40 -9.39
C LEU A 40 -18.66 19.25 -10.67
N PRO A 41 -19.43 20.36 -10.78
CA PRO A 41 -19.45 21.19 -11.98
C PRO A 41 -18.04 21.58 -12.40
N THR A 42 -17.79 21.58 -13.71
CA THR A 42 -16.46 21.78 -14.35
C THR A 42 -15.45 20.63 -14.21
N HIS A 43 -15.79 19.56 -13.48
CA HIS A 43 -15.00 18.35 -13.33
C HIS A 43 -15.74 17.10 -13.83
N PRO A 44 -15.02 16.01 -14.16
CA PRO A 44 -13.56 15.94 -14.32
C PRO A 44 -13.08 16.58 -15.63
N THR A 45 -11.92 17.22 -15.57
CA THR A 45 -11.10 17.59 -16.73
C THR A 45 -10.46 16.35 -17.35
N ALA A 46 -9.95 16.46 -18.59
CA ALA A 46 -9.26 15.35 -19.26
C ALA A 46 -8.03 14.84 -18.48
N SER A 47 -7.30 15.75 -17.83
CA SER A 47 -6.15 15.40 -16.98
C SER A 47 -6.61 14.64 -15.73
N GLU A 48 -7.70 15.06 -15.09
CA GLU A 48 -8.23 14.39 -13.90
C GLU A 48 -8.76 13.00 -14.23
N LYS A 49 -9.40 12.80 -15.39
CA LYS A 49 -9.77 11.47 -15.88
C LYS A 49 -8.55 10.56 -16.03
N ALA A 50 -7.46 11.08 -16.60
CA ALA A 50 -6.22 10.32 -16.77
C ALA A 50 -5.56 10.00 -15.41
N SER A 51 -5.55 10.96 -14.48
CA SER A 51 -5.05 10.76 -13.11
C SER A 51 -5.85 9.70 -12.35
N PHE A 52 -7.18 9.74 -12.44
CA PHE A 52 -8.06 8.73 -11.85
C PHE A 52 -7.76 7.34 -12.42
N VAL A 53 -7.64 7.22 -13.75
CA VAL A 53 -7.28 5.94 -14.39
C VAL A 53 -5.92 5.43 -13.92
N ALA A 54 -4.92 6.31 -13.82
CA ALA A 54 -3.58 5.95 -13.35
C ALA A 54 -3.57 5.50 -11.88
N GLU A 55 -4.43 6.06 -11.04
CA GLU A 55 -4.58 5.68 -9.63
C GLU A 55 -5.27 4.32 -9.48
N ILE A 56 -6.38 4.10 -10.18
CA ILE A 56 -7.25 2.94 -9.93
C ILE A 56 -6.84 1.71 -10.74
N ALA A 57 -6.23 1.88 -11.92
CA ALA A 57 -5.77 0.76 -12.76
C ALA A 57 -4.90 -0.28 -12.01
N PRO A 58 -3.84 0.09 -11.26
CA PRO A 58 -3.01 -0.92 -10.56
C PRO A 58 -3.80 -1.72 -9.51
N LEU A 59 -4.81 -1.11 -8.87
CA LEU A 59 -5.67 -1.77 -7.91
C LEU A 59 -6.61 -2.77 -8.60
N ALA A 60 -7.19 -2.36 -9.73
CA ALA A 60 -8.07 -3.21 -10.53
C ALA A 60 -7.31 -4.40 -11.14
N GLN A 61 -6.08 -4.18 -11.58
CA GLN A 61 -5.18 -5.23 -12.07
C GLN A 61 -4.76 -6.23 -10.97
N ALA A 62 -4.56 -5.75 -9.74
CA ALA A 62 -4.30 -6.63 -8.61
C ALA A 62 -5.53 -7.51 -8.32
N ALA A 63 -6.72 -6.92 -8.29
CA ALA A 63 -7.96 -7.66 -8.12
C ALA A 63 -8.16 -8.73 -9.22
N GLU A 64 -7.92 -8.40 -10.49
CA GLU A 64 -7.99 -9.36 -11.59
C GLU A 64 -7.02 -10.54 -11.40
N ARG A 65 -5.75 -10.25 -11.06
CA ARG A 65 -4.73 -11.29 -10.81
C ARG A 65 -5.09 -12.23 -9.67
N ASP A 66 -5.78 -11.72 -8.65
CA ASP A 66 -6.24 -12.51 -7.51
C ASP A 66 -7.51 -13.33 -7.83
N GLY A 67 -7.88 -13.47 -9.12
CA GLY A 67 -9.07 -14.19 -9.57
C GLY A 67 -10.36 -13.39 -9.41
N GLY A 68 -10.24 -12.06 -9.28
CA GLY A 68 -11.36 -11.11 -9.21
C GLY A 68 -11.87 -10.68 -10.59
N PRO A 69 -12.65 -9.60 -10.68
CA PRO A 69 -13.23 -9.14 -11.95
C PRO A 69 -12.16 -8.64 -12.95
N PRO A 70 -12.50 -8.50 -14.24
CA PRO A 70 -11.64 -7.81 -15.21
C PRO A 70 -11.29 -6.40 -14.73
N ALA A 71 -10.01 -6.07 -14.73
CA ALA A 71 -9.48 -4.76 -14.40
C ALA A 71 -10.11 -3.66 -15.27
N ALA A 72 -10.23 -3.88 -16.59
CA ALA A 72 -10.86 -2.94 -17.51
C ALA A 72 -12.33 -2.68 -17.14
N GLY A 73 -13.07 -3.75 -16.79
CA GLY A 73 -14.47 -3.65 -16.37
C GLY A 73 -14.61 -2.91 -15.04
N LEU A 74 -13.82 -3.31 -14.03
CA LEU A 74 -13.85 -2.69 -12.70
C LEU A 74 -13.45 -1.20 -12.75
N LEU A 75 -12.46 -0.86 -13.56
CA LEU A 75 -12.01 0.52 -13.78
C LEU A 75 -13.06 1.36 -14.54
N ALA A 76 -13.71 0.79 -15.55
CA ALA A 76 -14.78 1.48 -16.26
C ALA A 76 -15.99 1.74 -15.36
N MET A 77 -16.36 0.77 -14.53
CA MET A 77 -17.43 0.91 -13.54
C MET A 77 -17.10 2.01 -12.52
N SER A 78 -15.90 1.99 -11.94
CA SER A 78 -15.51 3.01 -10.96
C SER A 78 -15.48 4.40 -11.59
N ALA A 79 -14.97 4.55 -12.81
CA ALA A 79 -14.96 5.82 -13.54
C ALA A 79 -16.38 6.35 -13.81
N LEU A 80 -17.27 5.47 -14.30
CA LEU A 80 -18.66 5.82 -14.59
C LEU A 80 -19.43 6.22 -13.33
N GLU A 81 -19.34 5.41 -12.27
CA GLU A 81 -20.17 5.55 -11.07
C GLU A 81 -19.69 6.68 -10.16
N SER A 82 -18.38 6.94 -10.13
CA SER A 82 -17.81 8.01 -9.32
C SER A 82 -17.67 9.35 -10.04
N GLY A 83 -17.94 9.40 -11.35
CA GLY A 83 -17.59 10.56 -12.18
C GLY A 83 -16.07 10.82 -12.17
N PHE A 84 -15.26 9.76 -12.28
CA PHE A 84 -13.81 9.79 -12.10
C PHE A 84 -13.37 10.39 -10.75
N GLY A 85 -14.10 10.06 -9.68
CA GLY A 85 -13.81 10.52 -8.32
C GLY A 85 -14.46 11.85 -7.92
N TRP A 86 -15.24 12.47 -8.80
CA TRP A 86 -15.77 13.83 -8.59
C TRP A 86 -17.24 13.91 -8.19
N THR A 87 -17.94 12.79 -8.01
CA THR A 87 -19.27 12.79 -7.38
C THR A 87 -19.15 13.02 -5.87
N ARG A 88 -20.25 13.45 -5.21
CA ARG A 88 -20.27 13.62 -3.75
C ARG A 88 -19.92 12.32 -3.02
N ILE A 89 -20.47 11.21 -3.48
CA ILE A 89 -20.26 9.91 -2.86
C ILE A 89 -18.77 9.52 -2.92
N ALA A 90 -18.11 9.80 -4.05
CA ALA A 90 -16.67 9.56 -4.19
C ALA A 90 -15.85 10.52 -3.31
N LEU A 91 -16.10 11.83 -3.37
CA LEU A 91 -15.31 12.84 -2.64
C LEU A 91 -15.46 12.75 -1.12
N PHE A 92 -16.65 12.46 -0.61
CA PHE A 92 -16.95 12.52 0.83
C PHE A 92 -17.04 11.15 1.52
N ALA A 93 -17.14 10.06 0.76
CA ALA A 93 -17.20 8.70 1.30
C ALA A 93 -16.19 7.74 0.68
N ASN A 94 -15.28 8.22 -0.17
CA ASN A 94 -14.33 7.42 -0.98
C ASN A 94 -15.00 6.25 -1.72
N ASN A 95 -16.31 6.36 -1.99
CA ASN A 95 -17.11 5.26 -2.50
C ASN A 95 -17.26 5.39 -4.02
N LEU A 96 -16.35 4.71 -4.73
CA LEU A 96 -16.23 4.84 -6.17
C LEU A 96 -17.34 4.14 -6.97
N PHE A 97 -18.13 3.30 -6.29
CA PHE A 97 -19.14 2.45 -6.93
C PHE A 97 -20.57 2.76 -6.47
N GLY A 98 -20.75 3.84 -5.69
CA GLY A 98 -22.04 4.18 -5.11
C GLY A 98 -22.66 3.04 -4.27
N TRP A 99 -21.83 2.22 -3.61
CA TRP A 99 -22.33 1.03 -2.91
C TRP A 99 -23.16 1.43 -1.68
N LYS A 100 -24.42 0.99 -1.65
CA LYS A 100 -25.37 1.33 -0.57
C LYS A 100 -25.01 0.64 0.73
N PHE A 101 -25.20 1.35 1.84
CA PHE A 101 -25.13 0.77 3.17
C PHE A 101 -26.48 0.11 3.49
N VAL A 102 -26.46 -1.19 3.77
CA VAL A 102 -27.66 -1.97 4.16
C VAL A 102 -27.57 -2.42 5.61
N SER A 103 -26.38 -2.85 6.04
CA SER A 103 -26.08 -3.21 7.43
C SER A 103 -24.57 -3.19 7.66
N THR A 104 -24.17 -3.08 8.93
CA THR A 104 -22.76 -3.13 9.33
C THR A 104 -22.07 -4.44 8.93
N SER A 105 -22.77 -5.58 9.00
CA SER A 105 -22.22 -6.86 8.54
C SER A 105 -22.07 -6.89 7.01
N GLY A 106 -23.07 -6.36 6.28
CA GLY A 106 -23.04 -6.24 4.82
C GLY A 106 -21.97 -5.27 4.31
N SER A 107 -21.60 -4.24 5.08
CA SER A 107 -20.51 -3.31 4.77
C SER A 107 -19.12 -3.81 5.18
N GLY A 108 -19.03 -5.01 5.76
CA GLY A 108 -17.78 -5.56 6.27
C GLY A 108 -17.23 -4.77 7.47
N GLY A 109 -18.11 -4.28 8.33
CA GLY A 109 -17.77 -3.49 9.53
C GLY A 109 -17.63 -2.00 9.30
N ARG A 110 -17.74 -1.52 8.05
CA ARG A 110 -17.58 -0.10 7.70
C ARG A 110 -18.77 0.74 8.14
N GLU A 111 -18.52 2.03 8.36
CA GLU A 111 -19.53 3.03 8.65
C GLU A 111 -20.35 3.42 7.41
N SER A 112 -21.40 4.20 7.63
CA SER A 112 -22.25 4.76 6.57
C SER A 112 -22.06 6.27 6.45
N TRP A 113 -22.14 6.78 5.23
CA TRP A 113 -22.26 8.20 4.92
C TRP A 113 -23.60 8.47 4.23
N THR A 114 -24.25 9.60 4.54
CA THR A 114 -25.59 9.93 4.03
C THR A 114 -25.55 11.00 2.96
N LEU A 115 -26.06 10.67 1.77
CA LEU A 115 -26.22 11.62 0.65
C LEU A 115 -27.48 12.47 0.86
N ARG A 116 -27.32 13.66 1.47
CA ARG A 116 -28.46 14.49 1.90
C ARG A 116 -29.30 15.07 0.76
N CYS A 117 -28.71 15.30 -0.41
CA CYS A 117 -29.41 15.81 -1.58
C CYS A 117 -30.27 14.75 -2.30
N GLN A 118 -30.17 13.47 -1.91
CA GLN A 118 -30.87 12.38 -2.59
C GLN A 118 -32.38 12.60 -2.46
N PRO A 119 -33.14 12.60 -3.59
CA PRO A 119 -34.58 12.81 -3.54
C PRO A 119 -35.27 11.69 -2.76
N THR A 120 -36.33 12.04 -2.04
CA THR A 120 -37.09 11.08 -1.22
C THR A 120 -37.76 9.96 -2.02
N SER A 121 -37.90 10.13 -3.34
CA SER A 121 -38.35 9.09 -4.27
C SER A 121 -37.33 7.98 -4.52
N ASP A 122 -36.04 8.21 -4.23
CA ASP A 122 -35.00 7.18 -4.22
C ASP A 122 -34.77 6.75 -2.75
N PRO A 123 -35.30 5.61 -2.31
CA PRO A 123 -35.13 5.17 -0.92
C PRO A 123 -33.69 4.77 -0.62
N ASN A 124 -33.30 4.85 0.66
CA ASN A 124 -31.96 4.54 1.16
C ASN A 124 -30.86 5.47 0.61
N SER A 125 -30.67 6.61 1.29
CA SER A 125 -29.58 7.56 1.01
C SER A 125 -28.29 7.26 1.76
N ALA A 126 -28.21 6.12 2.45
CA ALA A 126 -27.01 5.67 3.14
C ALA A 126 -26.10 4.88 2.19
N TYR A 127 -24.84 5.31 2.11
CA TYR A 127 -23.77 4.70 1.33
C TYR A 127 -22.67 4.23 2.26
N ILE A 128 -21.92 3.22 1.86
CA ILE A 128 -20.75 2.78 2.64
C ILE A 128 -19.72 3.90 2.62
N PHE A 129 -19.16 4.24 3.78
CA PHE A 129 -17.98 5.07 3.92
C PHE A 129 -16.74 4.19 3.84
N PHE A 130 -15.92 4.39 2.80
CA PHE A 130 -14.63 3.75 2.65
C PHE A 130 -13.54 4.67 3.16
N LYS A 131 -12.47 4.09 3.72
CA LYS A 131 -11.34 4.89 4.24
C LYS A 131 -10.54 5.58 3.13
N ASP A 132 -10.47 4.95 1.96
CA ASP A 132 -9.77 5.41 0.76
C ASP A 132 -10.32 4.68 -0.48
N HIS A 133 -9.89 5.12 -1.67
CA HIS A 133 -10.29 4.50 -2.93
C HIS A 133 -9.88 3.02 -3.03
N ARG A 134 -8.76 2.62 -2.42
CA ARG A 134 -8.30 1.23 -2.42
C ARG A 134 -9.27 0.33 -1.67
N ASP A 135 -9.74 0.77 -0.51
CA ASP A 135 -10.73 0.07 0.29
C ASP A 135 -12.04 -0.13 -0.49
N SER A 136 -12.48 0.90 -1.22
CA SER A 136 -13.63 0.81 -2.11
C SER A 136 -13.42 -0.21 -3.24
N VAL A 137 -12.27 -0.17 -3.92
CA VAL A 137 -11.96 -1.09 -5.04
C VAL A 137 -11.85 -2.53 -4.57
N VAL A 138 -11.12 -2.78 -3.48
CA VAL A 138 -10.94 -4.13 -2.92
C VAL A 138 -12.28 -4.69 -2.46
N PHE A 139 -13.07 -3.91 -1.73
CA PHE A 139 -14.38 -4.36 -1.26
C PHE A 139 -15.29 -4.78 -2.41
N VAL A 140 -15.39 -3.96 -3.47
CA VAL A 140 -16.27 -4.27 -4.61
C VAL A 140 -15.73 -5.44 -5.42
N ALA A 141 -14.42 -5.51 -5.66
CA ALA A 141 -13.80 -6.66 -6.32
C ALA A 141 -14.09 -7.97 -5.58
N ASP A 142 -13.93 -7.97 -4.26
CA ASP A 142 -14.22 -9.11 -3.40
C ASP A 142 -15.69 -9.51 -3.45
N ARG A 143 -16.62 -8.54 -3.46
CA ARG A 143 -18.05 -8.82 -3.63
C ARG A 143 -18.36 -9.45 -4.99
N LEU A 144 -17.77 -8.93 -6.07
CA LEU A 144 -17.96 -9.46 -7.42
C LEU A 144 -17.31 -10.84 -7.61
N LYS A 145 -16.28 -11.15 -6.82
CA LYS A 145 -15.59 -12.44 -6.79
C LYS A 145 -16.31 -13.49 -5.95
N MET A 146 -16.83 -13.11 -4.78
CA MET A 146 -17.31 -14.06 -3.76
C MET A 146 -18.82 -14.20 -3.67
N ASN A 147 -19.61 -13.20 -4.07
CA ASN A 147 -21.07 -13.29 -3.98
C ASN A 147 -21.59 -14.31 -5.00
N ASP A 148 -22.40 -15.28 -4.57
CA ASP A 148 -22.94 -16.36 -5.41
C ASP A 148 -23.63 -15.88 -6.69
N ARG A 149 -24.17 -14.66 -6.68
CA ARG A 149 -24.80 -14.01 -7.83
C ARG A 149 -23.79 -13.63 -8.92
N TYR A 150 -22.61 -13.13 -8.55
CA TYR A 150 -21.63 -12.57 -9.49
C TYR A 150 -20.42 -13.48 -9.70
N ALA A 151 -20.08 -14.31 -8.70
CA ALA A 151 -18.94 -15.20 -8.72
C ALA A 151 -18.90 -16.13 -9.94
N PRO A 152 -20.02 -16.73 -10.41
CA PRO A 152 -20.01 -17.53 -11.64
C PRO A 152 -19.61 -16.72 -12.88
N VAL A 153 -20.09 -15.48 -12.99
CA VAL A 153 -19.76 -14.58 -14.11
C VAL A 153 -18.28 -14.19 -14.06
N THR A 154 -17.77 -13.85 -12.88
CA THR A 154 -16.36 -13.52 -12.66
C THR A 154 -15.44 -14.70 -12.95
N ARG A 155 -15.81 -15.93 -12.56
CA ARG A 155 -15.06 -17.13 -12.94
C ARG A 155 -15.09 -17.39 -14.45
N GLN A 156 -16.24 -17.19 -15.09
CA GLN A 156 -16.37 -17.39 -16.54
C GLN A 156 -15.45 -16.45 -17.32
N TYR A 157 -15.24 -15.22 -16.85
CA TYR A 157 -14.27 -14.30 -17.44
C TYR A 157 -12.84 -14.89 -17.49
N HIS A 158 -12.38 -15.50 -16.39
CA HIS A 158 -11.06 -16.15 -16.35
C HIS A 158 -10.99 -17.39 -17.25
N VAL A 159 -12.09 -18.14 -17.37
CA VAL A 159 -12.19 -19.25 -18.32
C VAL A 159 -12.12 -18.75 -19.77
N ASP A 160 -12.82 -17.67 -20.08
CA ASP A 160 -12.81 -17.03 -21.40
C ASP A 160 -11.37 -16.64 -21.78
N LEU A 161 -10.64 -15.96 -20.88
CA LEU A 161 -9.23 -15.61 -21.11
C LEU A 161 -8.34 -16.84 -21.30
N ALA A 162 -8.46 -17.85 -20.43
CA ALA A 162 -7.66 -19.07 -20.51
C ALA A 162 -7.93 -19.86 -21.81
N SER A 163 -9.12 -19.70 -22.39
CA SER A 163 -9.50 -20.28 -23.68
C SER A 163 -9.08 -19.47 -24.91
N GLY A 164 -8.40 -18.32 -24.71
CA GLY A 164 -7.98 -17.43 -25.79
C GLY A 164 -9.08 -16.53 -26.34
N THR A 165 -10.16 -16.31 -25.59
CA THR A 165 -11.17 -15.31 -25.97
C THR A 165 -10.55 -13.92 -25.95
N ASP A 166 -10.82 -13.13 -26.98
CA ASP A 166 -10.42 -11.72 -27.05
C ASP A 166 -10.82 -10.96 -25.78
N VAL A 167 -9.88 -10.16 -25.23
CA VAL A 167 -10.05 -9.51 -23.92
C VAL A 167 -11.27 -8.59 -23.90
N LYS A 168 -11.53 -7.87 -24.98
CA LYS A 168 -12.68 -6.96 -25.08
C LYS A 168 -13.99 -7.75 -25.11
N VAL A 169 -14.03 -8.87 -25.83
CA VAL A 169 -15.18 -9.79 -25.81
C VAL A 169 -15.41 -10.36 -24.41
N ALA A 170 -14.35 -10.80 -23.72
CA ALA A 170 -14.44 -11.37 -22.38
C ALA A 170 -14.92 -10.32 -21.35
N VAL A 171 -14.39 -9.09 -21.41
CA VAL A 171 -14.82 -7.97 -20.56
C VAL A 171 -16.28 -7.62 -20.84
N ALA A 172 -16.69 -7.51 -22.12
CA ALA A 172 -18.07 -7.21 -22.48
C ALA A 172 -19.03 -8.29 -21.99
N ARG A 173 -18.67 -9.59 -22.11
CA ARG A 173 -19.46 -10.69 -21.55
C ARG A 173 -19.59 -10.59 -20.05
N TRP A 174 -18.50 -10.27 -19.35
CA TRP A 174 -18.52 -10.08 -17.90
C TRP A 174 -19.44 -8.93 -17.48
N VAL A 175 -19.30 -7.75 -18.10
CA VAL A 175 -20.14 -6.57 -17.81
C VAL A 175 -21.63 -6.88 -18.03
N ASN A 176 -21.98 -7.50 -19.16
CA ASN A 176 -23.35 -7.91 -19.43
C ASN A 176 -23.83 -8.97 -18.43
N GLY A 177 -22.96 -9.91 -18.05
CA GLY A 177 -23.27 -10.97 -17.10
C GLY A 177 -23.57 -10.45 -15.70
N ILE A 178 -22.76 -9.52 -15.16
CA ILE A 178 -23.02 -8.96 -13.83
C ILE A 178 -24.29 -8.08 -13.84
N ALA A 179 -24.59 -7.39 -14.93
CA ALA A 179 -25.81 -6.61 -15.07
C ALA A 179 -27.05 -7.53 -15.14
N ALA A 180 -26.99 -8.61 -15.93
CA ALA A 180 -28.04 -9.62 -15.98
C ALA A 180 -28.22 -10.34 -14.64
N ALA A 181 -27.14 -10.51 -13.88
CA ALA A 181 -27.17 -11.02 -12.52
C ALA A 181 -27.76 -10.01 -11.52
N GLY A 182 -28.02 -8.75 -11.91
CA GLY A 182 -28.72 -7.76 -11.09
C GLY A 182 -27.81 -6.78 -10.36
N TYR A 183 -26.62 -6.49 -10.89
CA TYR A 183 -25.74 -5.46 -10.35
C TYR A 183 -26.36 -4.06 -10.45
N ASN A 184 -26.92 -3.71 -11.61
CA ASN A 184 -27.61 -2.45 -11.84
C ASN A 184 -28.90 -2.70 -12.63
N PRO A 185 -30.06 -2.16 -12.20
CA PRO A 185 -31.34 -2.41 -12.86
C PRO A 185 -31.51 -1.65 -14.19
N LEU A 186 -30.66 -0.68 -14.50
CA LEU A 186 -30.77 0.11 -15.72
C LEU A 186 -30.33 -0.71 -16.94
N ARG A 187 -31.22 -0.82 -17.93
CA ARG A 187 -30.98 -1.60 -19.16
C ARG A 187 -29.77 -1.11 -19.98
N ASP A 188 -29.47 0.19 -19.90
CA ASP A 188 -28.39 0.82 -20.65
C ASP A 188 -27.05 0.82 -19.89
N TYR A 189 -27.02 0.33 -18.65
CA TYR A 189 -25.82 0.31 -17.82
C TYR A 189 -24.63 -0.43 -18.48
N PRO A 190 -24.80 -1.65 -19.02
CA PRO A 190 -23.70 -2.32 -19.72
C PRO A 190 -23.13 -1.50 -20.87
N ALA A 191 -23.99 -0.85 -21.65
CA ALA A 191 -23.57 -0.03 -22.77
C ALA A 191 -22.76 1.19 -22.32
N LYS A 192 -23.13 1.81 -21.18
CA LYS A 192 -22.37 2.92 -20.57
C LYS A 192 -21.01 2.47 -20.03
N VAL A 193 -20.95 1.33 -19.36
CA VAL A 193 -19.67 0.80 -18.86
C VAL A 193 -18.75 0.44 -20.03
N ILE A 194 -19.28 -0.22 -21.07
CA ILE A 194 -18.51 -0.57 -22.27
C ILE A 194 -18.05 0.69 -23.02
N SER A 195 -18.87 1.75 -23.08
CA SER A 195 -18.47 2.98 -23.75
C SER A 195 -17.32 3.69 -23.04
N VAL A 196 -17.29 3.65 -21.70
CA VAL A 196 -16.15 4.12 -20.90
C VAL A 196 -14.92 3.22 -21.08
N ALA A 197 -15.11 1.90 -21.16
CA ALA A 197 -14.02 0.96 -21.41
C ALA A 197 -13.37 1.14 -22.80
N ASN A 198 -14.18 1.48 -23.79
CA ASN A 198 -13.73 1.78 -25.15
C ASN A 198 -12.92 3.08 -25.22
N ASP A 199 -13.36 4.14 -24.52
CA ASP A 199 -12.67 5.43 -24.48
C ASP A 199 -13.04 6.18 -23.19
N TYR A 200 -12.13 6.18 -22.20
CA TYR A 200 -12.43 6.85 -20.92
C TYR A 200 -12.38 8.39 -21.04
N GLN A 201 -11.70 8.95 -22.04
CA GLN A 201 -11.64 10.40 -22.26
C GLN A 201 -12.95 10.90 -22.89
N HIS A 202 -13.42 10.17 -23.90
CA HIS A 202 -14.64 10.45 -24.67
C HIS A 202 -15.50 9.18 -24.85
N PRO A 203 -16.28 8.77 -23.84
CA PRO A 203 -17.03 7.51 -23.87
C PRO A 203 -17.84 7.31 -25.15
N SER A 204 -17.56 6.21 -25.87
CA SER A 204 -18.11 5.96 -27.20
C SER A 204 -18.30 4.46 -27.47
N PRO A 205 -19.16 4.07 -28.44
CA PRO A 205 -19.30 2.65 -28.83
C PRO A 205 -18.05 2.09 -29.54
N THR A 206 -17.12 2.96 -29.97
CA THR A 206 -15.91 2.61 -30.68
C THR A 206 -14.71 2.72 -29.75
N GLU A 207 -13.81 1.74 -29.83
CA GLU A 207 -12.59 1.73 -29.03
C GLU A 207 -11.57 2.76 -29.54
N SER A 208 -11.00 3.50 -28.60
CA SER A 208 -9.91 4.44 -28.82
C SER A 208 -8.55 3.75 -28.66
N ALA A 209 -7.62 4.02 -29.57
CA ALA A 209 -6.26 3.51 -29.45
C ALA A 209 -5.51 4.09 -28.23
N ASP A 210 -5.84 5.33 -27.82
CA ASP A 210 -5.08 6.06 -26.81
C ASP A 210 -5.68 5.95 -25.41
N SER A 211 -7.00 5.77 -25.34
CA SER A 211 -7.79 5.85 -24.11
C SER A 211 -8.69 4.61 -23.88
N SER A 212 -8.43 3.50 -24.56
CA SER A 212 -9.03 2.21 -24.24
C SER A 212 -8.55 1.68 -22.88
N LEU A 213 -9.48 1.16 -22.09
CA LEU A 213 -9.20 0.52 -20.81
C LEU A 213 -8.91 -0.98 -20.95
N TYR A 214 -9.19 -1.61 -22.10
CA TYR A 214 -8.97 -3.06 -22.27
C TYR A 214 -7.51 -3.47 -22.09
N ARG A 215 -6.56 -2.55 -22.37
CA ARG A 215 -5.12 -2.74 -22.11
C ARG A 215 -4.76 -3.04 -20.65
N TYR A 216 -5.68 -2.80 -19.71
CA TYR A 216 -5.46 -3.10 -18.31
C TYR A 216 -5.87 -4.53 -17.92
N SER A 217 -6.69 -5.22 -18.73
CA SER A 217 -7.06 -6.63 -18.54
C SER A 217 -6.18 -7.54 -19.42
N ALA A 218 -5.86 -8.75 -18.94
CA ALA A 218 -4.86 -9.70 -19.47
C ALA A 218 -4.52 -9.58 -20.97
N GLY A 219 -3.28 -9.48 -21.44
CA GLY A 219 -1.97 -9.51 -20.79
C GLY A 219 -0.92 -9.77 -21.87
N ASP A 220 -0.51 -8.74 -22.60
CA ASP A 220 0.92 -8.62 -22.89
C ASP A 220 1.57 -8.04 -21.63
N ALA A 221 2.86 -8.33 -21.45
CA ALA A 221 3.72 -7.62 -20.51
C ALA A 221 3.31 -6.14 -20.43
N PRO A 222 3.35 -5.52 -19.22
CA PRO A 222 2.84 -4.16 -19.01
C PRO A 222 3.19 -3.29 -20.22
N PRO A 223 2.24 -2.58 -20.86
CA PRO A 223 2.59 -1.67 -21.95
C PRO A 223 3.76 -0.87 -21.43
N ALA A 224 4.90 -0.94 -22.14
CA ALA A 224 6.19 -0.43 -21.69
C ALA A 224 5.90 0.81 -20.86
N ALA A 225 6.08 0.68 -19.53
CA ALA A 225 5.49 1.57 -18.55
C ALA A 225 5.51 2.96 -19.16
N THR A 226 4.36 3.65 -19.30
CA THR A 226 4.34 5.09 -19.62
C THR A 226 5.54 5.68 -18.89
N PRO A 227 6.64 6.08 -19.57
CA PRO A 227 8.01 5.87 -19.09
C PRO A 227 7.99 6.12 -17.61
N MET A 228 8.00 5.01 -16.84
CA MET A 228 7.74 5.05 -15.40
C MET A 228 8.51 6.26 -14.92
N PRO A 229 7.89 7.33 -14.39
CA PRO A 229 8.55 8.63 -14.27
C PRO A 229 9.92 8.34 -13.69
N PRO A 230 10.99 8.62 -14.45
CA PRO A 230 12.25 7.88 -14.39
C PRO A 230 12.62 7.69 -12.94
N ASP A 231 12.81 6.43 -12.51
CA ASP A 231 12.98 6.01 -11.10
C ASP A 231 13.36 7.19 -10.22
N SER A 232 12.48 7.69 -9.37
CA SER A 232 12.68 9.02 -8.76
C SER A 232 14.08 9.16 -8.15
N ALA A 233 14.66 10.37 -8.12
CA ALA A 233 16.03 10.51 -7.61
C ALA A 233 16.21 9.91 -6.18
N ALA A 234 15.15 9.93 -5.36
CA ALA A 234 15.09 9.19 -4.09
C ALA A 234 15.20 7.67 -4.26
N LYS A 235 14.40 7.04 -5.14
CA LYS A 235 14.47 5.59 -5.40
C LYS A 235 15.86 5.17 -5.90
N ARG A 236 16.44 5.87 -6.87
CA ARG A 236 17.79 5.58 -7.37
C ARG A 236 18.84 5.68 -6.27
N ALA A 237 18.74 6.70 -5.42
CA ALA A 237 19.68 6.89 -4.32
C ALA A 237 19.54 5.81 -3.24
N ALA A 238 18.32 5.35 -2.96
CA ALA A 238 18.06 4.23 -2.07
C ALA A 238 18.63 2.92 -2.64
N ALA A 239 18.32 2.60 -3.91
CA ALA A 239 18.84 1.41 -4.58
C ALA A 239 20.37 1.38 -4.59
N SER A 240 21.01 2.50 -4.98
CA SER A 240 22.48 2.62 -4.97
C SER A 240 23.10 2.41 -3.58
N PHE A 241 22.43 2.87 -2.52
CA PHE A 241 22.90 2.64 -1.15
C PHE A 241 22.72 1.17 -0.74
N LEU A 242 21.56 0.58 -1.02
CA LEU A 242 21.24 -0.79 -0.62
C LEU A 242 22.10 -1.83 -1.34
N ALA A 243 22.41 -1.61 -2.62
CA ALA A 243 23.22 -2.50 -3.44
C ALA A 243 24.58 -2.84 -2.81
N THR A 244 25.16 -1.91 -2.03
CA THR A 244 26.47 -2.10 -1.40
C THR A 244 26.39 -2.40 0.09
N THR A 245 25.28 -2.07 0.75
CA THR A 245 25.19 -2.10 2.22
C THR A 245 24.24 -3.15 2.77
N LEU A 246 23.21 -3.55 2.02
CA LEU A 246 22.12 -4.37 2.55
C LEU A 246 22.58 -5.79 2.89
N GLN A 247 23.20 -6.50 1.94
CA GLN A 247 23.61 -7.89 2.17
C GLN A 247 24.66 -8.03 3.28
N PRO A 248 25.74 -7.22 3.33
CA PRO A 248 26.70 -7.28 4.43
C PRO A 248 26.08 -6.99 5.80
N ALA A 249 25.00 -6.19 5.86
CA ALA A 249 24.33 -5.85 7.11
C ALA A 249 23.37 -6.95 7.63
N ARG A 250 23.07 -7.99 6.85
CA ARG A 250 22.12 -9.06 7.20
C ARG A 250 22.74 -10.14 8.10
N TYR A 251 23.13 -9.74 9.31
CA TYR A 251 23.85 -10.60 10.24
C TYR A 251 23.03 -11.78 10.79
N MET A 252 21.68 -11.76 10.70
CA MET A 252 20.84 -12.88 11.14
C MET A 252 20.74 -13.97 10.06
N LEU A 253 21.09 -13.63 8.81
CA LEU A 253 21.03 -14.51 7.64
C LEU A 253 22.31 -15.35 7.52
N ALA A 254 22.64 -16.12 8.55
CA ALA A 254 23.84 -16.98 8.59
C ALA A 254 23.51 -18.44 8.24
N HIS A 255 23.22 -19.28 9.24
CA HIS A 255 22.92 -20.70 9.05
C HIS A 255 21.42 -20.91 8.88
N CYS A 256 20.93 -20.70 7.66
CA CYS A 256 19.51 -20.80 7.33
C CYS A 256 19.14 -22.15 6.73
N ASP A 257 17.95 -22.64 7.08
CA ASP A 257 17.40 -23.87 6.53
C ASP A 257 17.13 -23.71 5.02
N ALA A 258 17.46 -24.73 4.24
CA ALA A 258 17.34 -24.69 2.78
C ALA A 258 15.87 -24.60 2.30
N ARG A 259 14.92 -25.09 3.10
CA ARG A 259 13.50 -25.04 2.80
C ARG A 259 12.82 -24.00 3.69
N PRO A 260 12.10 -23.03 3.12
CA PRO A 260 11.33 -22.08 3.92
C PRO A 260 10.14 -22.76 4.59
N VAL A 261 9.72 -22.21 5.71
CA VAL A 261 8.46 -22.48 6.39
C VAL A 261 7.37 -21.67 5.70
N THR A 262 6.38 -22.34 5.10
CA THR A 262 5.32 -21.69 4.29
C THR A 262 3.97 -21.59 5.00
N ASP A 263 3.85 -22.26 6.14
CA ASP A 263 2.64 -22.37 6.97
C ASP A 263 2.81 -21.71 8.34
N TRP A 264 3.80 -20.80 8.48
CA TRP A 264 3.97 -20.04 9.71
C TRP A 264 2.68 -19.25 10.02
N PRO A 265 2.15 -19.29 11.27
CA PRO A 265 0.88 -18.66 11.60
C PRO A 265 0.84 -17.17 11.24
N ASN A 266 -0.19 -16.75 10.50
CA ASN A 266 -0.41 -15.40 9.95
C ASN A 266 0.54 -14.98 8.82
N TYR A 267 1.30 -15.94 8.26
CA TYR A 267 2.24 -15.74 7.15
C TYR A 267 2.02 -16.79 6.04
N GLN A 268 0.79 -17.29 5.90
CA GLN A 268 0.48 -18.36 4.95
C GLN A 268 0.92 -18.00 3.53
N GLY A 269 1.65 -18.91 2.90
CA GLY A 269 2.19 -18.74 1.55
C GLY A 269 3.43 -17.83 1.46
N ARG A 270 3.87 -17.20 2.56
CA ARG A 270 5.14 -16.46 2.61
C ARG A 270 6.30 -17.40 2.83
N LYS A 271 7.47 -17.06 2.29
CA LYS A 271 8.71 -17.86 2.42
C LYS A 271 9.46 -17.44 3.68
N VAL A 272 8.99 -17.87 4.85
CA VAL A 272 9.67 -17.58 6.13
C VAL A 272 10.88 -18.49 6.26
N THR A 273 12.06 -17.94 6.50
CA THR A 273 13.30 -18.71 6.62
C THR A 273 13.70 -18.83 8.07
N ARG A 274 13.93 -20.07 8.54
CA ARG A 274 14.49 -20.35 9.86
C ARG A 274 16.01 -20.27 9.78
N CYS A 275 16.62 -19.46 10.64
CA CYS A 275 18.07 -19.21 10.64
C CYS A 275 18.64 -19.30 12.06
N GLN A 276 19.91 -19.67 12.14
CA GLN A 276 20.72 -19.59 13.34
C GLN A 276 21.95 -18.72 13.11
N TYR A 277 22.29 -17.92 14.11
CA TYR A 277 23.50 -17.10 14.09
C TYR A 277 24.07 -16.93 15.50
N SER A 278 25.35 -16.58 15.59
CA SER A 278 26.04 -16.42 16.86
C SER A 278 26.61 -15.02 17.01
N LEU A 279 26.64 -14.52 18.25
CA LEU A 279 27.34 -13.31 18.63
C LEU A 279 28.33 -13.63 19.77
N THR A 280 29.58 -13.21 19.61
CA THR A 280 30.58 -13.26 20.68
C THR A 280 30.84 -11.86 21.19
N SER A 281 30.69 -11.65 22.50
CA SER A 281 31.05 -10.41 23.18
C SER A 281 31.49 -10.68 24.61
N ALA A 282 32.41 -9.87 25.14
CA ALA A 282 32.98 -10.05 26.48
C ALA A 282 33.49 -11.48 26.79
N GLY A 283 33.99 -12.20 25.77
CA GLY A 283 34.48 -13.59 25.91
C GLY A 283 33.37 -14.65 26.01
N LYS A 284 32.09 -14.26 25.89
CA LYS A 284 30.93 -15.15 25.87
C LYS A 284 30.34 -15.22 24.46
N THR A 285 29.92 -16.42 24.04
CA THR A 285 29.23 -16.64 22.78
C THR A 285 27.81 -17.14 23.05
N LEU A 286 26.83 -16.50 22.41
CA LEU A 286 25.46 -17.00 22.35
C LEU A 286 25.09 -17.30 20.89
N THR A 287 24.29 -18.35 20.70
CA THR A 287 23.64 -18.68 19.44
C THR A 287 22.14 -18.48 19.57
N ALA A 288 21.54 -17.80 18.59
CA ALA A 288 20.10 -17.53 18.52
C ALA A 288 19.46 -18.25 17.34
N LEU A 289 18.17 -18.54 17.50
CA LEU A 289 17.29 -19.02 16.45
C LEU A 289 16.27 -17.94 16.11
N VAL A 290 16.10 -17.65 14.82
CA VAL A 290 15.19 -16.61 14.33
C VAL A 290 14.52 -17.02 13.02
N TYR A 291 13.24 -16.68 12.90
CA TYR A 291 12.43 -16.83 11.70
C TYR A 291 12.36 -15.47 10.99
N LEU A 292 12.73 -15.41 9.72
CA LEU A 292 12.89 -14.17 8.97
C LEU A 292 11.99 -14.13 7.73
N LEU A 293 11.44 -12.94 7.45
CA LEU A 293 10.78 -12.64 6.18
C LEU A 293 11.41 -11.38 5.56
N ASN A 294 12.66 -11.51 5.11
CA ASN A 294 13.42 -10.36 4.65
C ASN A 294 12.95 -9.90 3.25
N PRO A 295 12.58 -8.62 3.07
CA PRO A 295 12.26 -8.09 1.74
C PRO A 295 13.49 -8.06 0.83
N SER A 296 13.31 -8.10 -0.50
CA SER A 296 14.44 -7.93 -1.43
C SER A 296 14.93 -6.48 -1.50
N GLU A 297 16.13 -6.26 -2.01
CA GLU A 297 16.66 -4.90 -2.26
C GLU A 297 15.69 -4.08 -3.12
N GLY A 298 15.24 -4.64 -4.23
CA GLY A 298 14.30 -3.98 -5.14
C GLY A 298 12.96 -3.67 -4.46
N ASN A 299 12.50 -4.54 -3.56
CA ASN A 299 11.29 -4.29 -2.77
C ASN A 299 11.48 -3.09 -1.82
N ILE A 300 12.58 -3.05 -1.05
CA ILE A 300 12.90 -1.93 -0.15
C ILE A 300 13.03 -0.61 -0.94
N ALA A 301 13.80 -0.61 -2.04
CA ALA A 301 14.00 0.59 -2.86
C ALA A 301 12.68 1.12 -3.44
N THR A 302 11.79 0.21 -3.86
CA THR A 302 10.45 0.58 -4.37
C THR A 302 9.60 1.22 -3.29
N ARG A 303 9.54 0.64 -2.09
CA ARG A 303 8.82 1.24 -0.94
C ARG A 303 9.33 2.64 -0.65
N ILE A 304 10.65 2.81 -0.54
CA ILE A 304 11.30 4.10 -0.28
C ILE A 304 10.94 5.13 -1.36
N GLY A 305 10.99 4.74 -2.64
CA GLY A 305 10.60 5.59 -3.76
C GLY A 305 9.14 6.06 -3.65
N ASN A 306 8.23 5.13 -3.37
CA ASN A 306 6.80 5.40 -3.25
C ASN A 306 6.51 6.34 -2.07
N VAL A 307 7.08 6.09 -0.89
CA VAL A 307 6.84 6.94 0.28
C VAL A 307 7.43 8.34 0.09
N CYS A 308 8.66 8.46 -0.44
CA CYS A 308 9.26 9.76 -0.74
C CYS A 308 8.40 10.53 -1.77
N ARG A 309 7.86 9.86 -2.78
CA ARG A 309 6.91 10.48 -3.72
C ARG A 309 5.64 10.96 -3.03
N SER A 310 5.02 10.13 -2.18
CA SER A 310 3.77 10.45 -1.49
C SER A 310 3.86 11.69 -0.58
N VAL A 311 5.07 12.07 -0.16
CA VAL A 311 5.31 13.25 0.67
C VAL A 311 5.91 14.44 -0.10
N GLY A 312 5.98 14.36 -1.43
CA GLY A 312 6.53 15.44 -2.29
C GLY A 312 8.06 15.50 -2.33
N LEU A 313 8.75 14.39 -2.01
CA LEU A 313 10.20 14.28 -1.97
C LEU A 313 10.77 13.28 -3.00
N ALA A 314 10.00 12.92 -4.04
CA ALA A 314 10.41 11.98 -5.09
C ALA A 314 11.79 12.28 -5.67
N GLU A 315 12.04 13.54 -6.02
CA GLU A 315 13.29 14.00 -6.65
C GLU A 315 14.35 14.48 -5.64
N ARG A 316 14.21 14.13 -4.36
CA ARG A 316 15.24 14.39 -3.35
C ARG A 316 16.03 13.12 -3.02
N PRO A 317 17.26 12.95 -3.55
CA PRO A 317 18.14 11.83 -3.19
C PRO A 317 18.32 11.65 -1.68
N GLY A 318 18.32 12.76 -0.93
CA GLY A 318 18.43 12.76 0.53
C GLY A 318 17.31 11.97 1.22
N CYS A 319 16.07 12.02 0.73
CA CYS A 319 14.97 11.21 1.27
C CYS A 319 15.26 9.71 1.09
N GLY A 320 15.71 9.33 -0.11
CA GLY A 320 16.06 7.95 -0.42
C GLY A 320 17.20 7.41 0.44
N ARG A 321 18.30 8.14 0.54
CA ARG A 321 19.46 7.75 1.36
C ARG A 321 19.12 7.70 2.85
N TYR A 322 18.34 8.66 3.34
CA TYR A 322 17.93 8.71 4.74
C TYR A 322 17.11 7.47 5.13
N LEU A 323 16.07 7.14 4.36
CA LEU A 323 15.24 5.98 4.69
C LEU A 323 16.01 4.66 4.51
N ALA A 324 16.83 4.54 3.47
CA ALA A 324 17.67 3.35 3.28
C ALA A 324 18.68 3.17 4.42
N SER A 325 19.29 4.25 4.90
CA SER A 325 20.24 4.18 6.02
C SER A 325 19.55 3.83 7.33
N LEU A 326 18.33 4.34 7.59
CA LEU A 326 17.55 3.92 8.75
C LEU A 326 17.30 2.41 8.73
N ILE A 327 16.90 1.86 7.59
CA ILE A 327 16.63 0.42 7.44
C ILE A 327 17.88 -0.43 7.68
N VAL A 328 19.00 -0.05 7.06
CA VAL A 328 20.26 -0.78 7.17
C VAL A 328 20.85 -0.67 8.57
N ASN A 329 20.89 0.53 9.15
CA ASN A 329 21.51 0.77 10.46
C ASN A 329 20.69 0.17 11.60
N GLN A 330 19.38 0.01 11.42
CA GLN A 330 18.53 -0.55 12.46
C GLN A 330 18.83 -2.04 12.64
N ASN A 331 18.74 -2.86 11.59
CA ASN A 331 19.05 -4.30 11.65
C ASN A 331 19.35 -4.95 10.29
N GLY A 332 19.94 -4.21 9.36
CA GLY A 332 20.27 -4.72 8.03
C GLY A 332 19.05 -5.00 7.15
N GLY A 333 17.94 -4.29 7.39
CA GLY A 333 16.68 -4.52 6.67
C GLY A 333 16.14 -5.93 6.84
N GLN A 334 16.37 -6.54 7.99
CA GLN A 334 15.85 -7.87 8.33
C GLN A 334 14.52 -7.74 9.05
N PHE A 335 13.58 -8.66 8.80
CA PHE A 335 12.28 -8.65 9.47
C PHE A 335 12.12 -9.94 10.27
N PRO A 336 12.38 -9.92 11.60
CA PRO A 336 12.12 -11.06 12.48
C PRO A 336 10.63 -11.33 12.61
N VAL A 337 10.17 -12.43 12.03
CA VAL A 337 8.81 -12.96 12.22
C VAL A 337 8.66 -13.49 13.65
N ALA A 338 9.65 -14.24 14.14
CA ALA A 338 9.70 -14.72 15.52
C ALA A 338 11.10 -15.17 15.93
N GLY A 339 11.35 -15.32 17.22
CA GLY A 339 12.57 -15.91 17.77
C GLY A 339 13.43 -14.87 18.48
N PHE A 340 14.74 -15.01 18.37
CA PHE A 340 15.69 -14.24 19.18
C PHE A 340 16.68 -13.44 18.35
N VAL A 341 16.96 -12.24 18.81
CA VAL A 341 18.09 -11.40 18.37
C VAL A 341 19.02 -11.22 19.56
N ILE A 342 20.31 -11.44 19.36
CA ILE A 342 21.36 -11.21 20.34
C ILE A 342 21.92 -9.81 20.16
N GLU A 343 21.95 -9.04 21.24
CA GLU A 343 22.59 -7.73 21.31
C GLU A 343 23.53 -7.69 22.52
N ARG A 344 24.49 -6.75 22.56
CA ARG A 344 25.23 -6.50 23.81
C ARG A 344 24.27 -5.91 24.83
N LYS A 345 24.43 -6.25 26.10
CA LYS A 345 23.54 -5.79 27.18
C LYS A 345 23.41 -4.28 27.21
N LYS A 346 24.48 -3.51 26.97
CA LYS A 346 24.44 -2.05 26.84
C LYS A 346 23.66 -1.54 25.64
N ASP A 347 23.70 -2.23 24.51
CA ASP A 347 22.95 -1.84 23.30
C ASP A 347 21.45 -2.13 23.48
N ALA A 348 21.13 -3.17 24.26
CA ALA A 348 19.77 -3.54 24.63
C ALA A 348 19.17 -2.66 25.75
N GLY A 349 19.92 -1.69 26.31
CA GLY A 349 19.46 -0.79 27.38
C GLY A 349 19.79 -1.22 28.81
N GLY A 350 20.63 -2.24 28.97
CA GLY A 350 21.21 -2.64 30.26
C GLY A 350 22.62 -2.08 30.50
N GLN A 351 23.34 -2.67 31.45
CA GLN A 351 24.75 -2.36 31.74
C GLN A 351 25.64 -3.57 31.42
N GLY A 352 26.78 -3.34 30.78
CA GLY A 352 27.77 -4.36 30.44
C GLY A 352 27.83 -4.74 28.95
N ASP A 353 28.88 -5.47 28.58
CA ASP A 353 29.14 -5.90 27.21
C ASP A 353 28.70 -7.34 26.91
N ASP A 354 28.22 -8.08 27.93
CA ASP A 354 27.78 -9.46 27.74
C ASP A 354 26.67 -9.53 26.68
N PRO A 355 26.72 -10.54 25.78
CA PRO A 355 25.64 -10.78 24.84
C PRO A 355 24.39 -11.23 25.61
N VAL A 356 23.24 -10.73 25.21
CA VAL A 356 21.93 -11.08 25.77
C VAL A 356 20.89 -11.31 24.69
N TYR A 357 19.90 -12.14 25.00
CA TYR A 357 18.78 -12.39 24.11
C TYR A 357 17.70 -11.30 24.20
N LEU A 358 17.17 -10.91 23.04
CA LEU A 358 15.95 -10.14 22.86
C LEU A 358 14.97 -10.97 22.03
N GLU A 359 13.76 -11.16 22.54
CA GLU A 359 12.68 -11.87 21.88
C GLU A 359 11.98 -10.96 20.88
N PHE A 360 11.68 -11.51 19.71
CA PHE A 360 10.96 -10.82 18.65
C PHE A 360 9.71 -11.58 18.23
N ARG A 361 8.68 -10.83 17.89
CA ARG A 361 7.47 -11.28 17.18
C ARG A 361 7.05 -10.18 16.21
N ASP A 362 6.75 -10.57 14.97
CA ASP A 362 6.14 -9.70 13.97
C ASP A 362 6.87 -8.35 13.85
N GLY A 363 8.19 -8.39 13.72
CA GLY A 363 9.04 -7.21 13.58
C GLY A 363 9.20 -6.36 14.84
N THR A 364 8.72 -6.81 15.99
CA THR A 364 8.72 -6.05 17.24
C THR A 364 9.41 -6.82 18.35
N THR A 365 10.17 -6.13 19.21
CA THR A 365 10.69 -6.73 20.45
C THR A 365 9.53 -6.98 21.42
N ILE A 366 9.43 -8.18 21.95
CA ILE A 366 8.35 -8.61 22.83
C ILE A 366 8.89 -9.24 24.11
N GLN A 367 8.02 -9.48 25.07
CA GLN A 367 8.22 -10.46 26.14
C GLN A 367 7.21 -11.58 25.93
N SER A 368 7.67 -12.84 25.83
CA SER A 368 6.76 -13.98 25.91
C SER A 368 6.47 -14.36 27.37
N ALA A 369 5.51 -15.25 27.56
CA ALA A 369 5.21 -15.88 28.84
C ALA A 369 6.44 -16.56 29.48
N ASP A 370 7.42 -16.98 28.69
CA ASP A 370 8.64 -17.66 29.17
C ASP A 370 9.68 -16.71 29.77
N ARG A 371 9.54 -15.39 29.55
CA ARG A 371 10.36 -14.34 30.15
C ARG A 371 11.88 -14.51 29.94
N LEU A 372 12.31 -14.77 28.69
CA LEU A 372 13.69 -15.11 28.36
C LEU A 372 14.58 -13.92 27.91
N ASN A 373 13.99 -12.76 27.64
CA ASN A 373 14.74 -11.51 27.45
C ASN A 373 15.83 -11.29 28.51
N PHE A 374 16.96 -10.70 28.10
CA PHE A 374 18.13 -10.43 28.94
C PHE A 374 18.82 -11.65 29.54
N THR A 375 18.41 -12.86 29.17
CA THR A 375 19.17 -14.07 29.49
C THR A 375 20.52 -14.02 28.80
N ASP A 376 21.58 -14.29 29.56
CA ASP A 376 22.98 -14.28 29.11
C ASP A 376 23.61 -15.69 29.12
N ARG A 377 22.81 -16.73 29.34
CA ARG A 377 23.23 -18.15 29.22
C ARG A 377 22.70 -18.73 27.92
N GLN A 378 23.47 -19.63 27.29
CA GLN A 378 23.06 -20.31 26.07
C GLN A 378 21.73 -21.04 26.28
N LEU A 379 20.74 -20.73 25.45
CA LEU A 379 19.46 -21.44 25.42
C LEU A 379 19.59 -22.70 24.55
N THR A 380 18.81 -23.74 24.87
CA THR A 380 18.67 -24.90 23.98
C THR A 380 17.83 -24.51 22.76
N ILE A 381 18.02 -25.23 21.64
CA ILE A 381 17.21 -25.01 20.43
C ILE A 381 15.72 -25.21 20.72
N ASP A 382 15.36 -26.26 21.46
CA ASP A 382 13.98 -26.55 21.82
C ASP A 382 13.33 -25.43 22.65
N ALA A 383 14.08 -24.84 23.59
CA ALA A 383 13.60 -23.70 24.36
C ALA A 383 13.37 -22.48 23.46
N MET A 384 14.26 -22.23 22.50
CA MET A 384 14.09 -21.13 21.55
C MET A 384 12.91 -21.34 20.60
N GLU A 385 12.68 -22.56 20.12
CA GLU A 385 11.54 -22.88 19.27
C GLU A 385 10.21 -22.79 20.02
N HIS A 386 10.17 -23.23 21.27
CA HIS A 386 9.00 -23.09 22.14
C HIS A 386 8.66 -21.60 22.35
N ALA A 387 9.63 -20.79 22.77
CA ALA A 387 9.44 -19.36 22.99
C ALA A 387 9.05 -18.61 21.71
N ALA A 388 9.58 -19.02 20.54
CA ALA A 388 9.17 -18.50 19.23
C ALA A 388 7.69 -18.80 18.89
N ARG A 389 6.95 -19.56 19.70
CA ARG A 389 5.51 -19.82 19.57
C ARG A 389 4.71 -19.46 20.82
N ALA A 390 5.37 -19.13 21.93
CA ALA A 390 4.74 -18.74 23.17
C ALA A 390 3.92 -17.45 23.03
N SER A 391 2.91 -17.32 23.89
CA SER A 391 2.05 -16.15 23.95
C SER A 391 2.84 -14.90 24.34
N VAL A 392 2.54 -13.79 23.68
CA VAL A 392 3.12 -12.48 23.99
C VAL A 392 2.41 -11.89 25.20
N VAL A 393 3.18 -11.39 26.17
CA VAL A 393 2.67 -10.73 27.38
C VAL A 393 3.03 -9.23 27.44
N GLU A 394 4.06 -8.79 26.70
CA GLU A 394 4.44 -7.39 26.59
C GLU A 394 5.04 -7.10 25.21
N THR A 395 4.86 -5.88 24.70
CA THR A 395 5.39 -5.44 23.41
C THR A 395 6.08 -4.08 23.52
N ARG A 396 7.29 -3.94 22.94
CA ARG A 396 8.01 -2.66 22.87
C ARG A 396 7.46 -1.70 21.79
N SER A 397 7.98 -0.48 21.75
CA SER A 397 7.42 0.59 20.90
C SER A 397 7.92 0.64 19.46
N ILE A 398 9.03 -0.06 19.18
CA ILE A 398 9.77 0.06 17.93
C ILE A 398 9.41 -1.07 16.97
N ALA A 399 9.02 -0.71 15.76
CA ALA A 399 8.84 -1.60 14.63
C ALA A 399 10.10 -1.66 13.76
N ARG A 400 10.55 -2.89 13.47
CA ARG A 400 11.43 -3.18 12.35
C ARG A 400 10.61 -3.05 11.05
N ILE A 401 11.21 -2.73 9.91
CA ILE A 401 12.66 -2.69 9.61
C ILE A 401 13.33 -1.33 9.79
N ALA A 402 12.59 -0.24 10.05
CA ALA A 402 13.11 1.13 9.92
C ALA A 402 13.09 1.98 11.22
N ASN A 403 12.94 1.34 12.39
CA ASN A 403 12.81 2.02 13.67
C ASN A 403 11.55 2.91 13.75
N ALA A 404 10.47 2.47 13.10
CA ALA A 404 9.21 3.22 13.10
C ALA A 404 8.46 3.00 14.42
N THR A 405 7.73 4.00 14.85
CA THR A 405 6.94 3.98 16.08
C THR A 405 5.45 4.03 15.76
N ARG A 406 4.63 3.77 16.79
CA ARG A 406 3.18 4.04 16.75
C ARG A 406 2.85 5.46 16.31
N ALA A 407 3.67 6.44 16.71
CA ALA A 407 3.50 7.84 16.33
C ALA A 407 3.80 8.07 14.85
N ASP A 408 4.81 7.39 14.29
CA ASP A 408 5.09 7.44 12.85
C ASP A 408 3.92 6.84 12.05
N TYR A 409 3.39 5.70 12.48
CA TYR A 409 2.18 5.09 11.88
C TYR A 409 0.98 6.05 11.88
N LYS A 410 0.66 6.64 13.03
CA LYS A 410 -0.43 7.64 13.15
C LYS A 410 -0.16 8.87 12.29
N ARG A 411 1.09 9.35 12.20
CA ARG A 411 1.47 10.48 11.34
C ARG A 411 1.23 10.20 9.87
N ALA A 412 1.35 8.95 9.45
CA ALA A 412 1.00 8.49 8.11
C ALA A 412 -0.52 8.33 7.89
N GLY A 413 -1.36 8.71 8.85
CA GLY A 413 -2.82 8.52 8.77
C GLY A 413 -3.26 7.10 9.14
N GLY A 414 -2.40 6.30 9.78
CA GLY A 414 -2.77 4.98 10.28
C GLY A 414 -3.88 5.05 11.32
N ILE A 415 -4.99 4.36 11.07
CA ILE A 415 -6.20 4.38 11.89
C ILE A 415 -6.37 3.12 12.76
N GLU A 416 -5.63 2.06 12.48
CA GLU A 416 -5.76 0.81 13.23
C GLU A 416 -5.40 1.02 14.70
N PRO A 417 -6.11 0.36 15.64
CA PRO A 417 -5.74 0.37 17.05
C PRO A 417 -4.31 -0.15 17.23
N VAL A 418 -3.38 0.74 17.58
CA VAL A 418 -1.97 0.39 17.82
C VAL A 418 -1.66 0.01 19.27
N GLY A 419 -2.65 0.09 20.16
CA GLY A 419 -2.45 0.01 21.61
C GLY A 419 -1.67 1.20 22.17
N ASN A 420 -1.60 1.29 23.50
CA ASN A 420 -0.76 2.27 24.20
C ASN A 420 0.63 1.69 24.49
N ILE A 421 1.50 2.44 25.17
CA ILE A 421 2.77 1.88 25.67
C ILE A 421 2.41 0.92 26.83
N PRO A 422 3.11 -0.23 26.99
CA PRO A 422 2.92 -1.05 28.18
C PRO A 422 2.95 -0.22 29.47
N PRO A 423 2.07 -0.51 30.46
CA PRO A 423 1.26 -1.74 30.58
C PRO A 423 -0.14 -1.68 29.93
N GLU A 424 -0.50 -0.62 29.22
CA GLU A 424 -1.90 -0.40 28.78
C GLU A 424 -2.29 -1.17 27.50
N ASP A 425 -1.34 -1.74 26.76
CA ASP A 425 -1.58 -2.57 25.56
C ASP A 425 -1.79 -4.05 25.92
N THR A 426 -2.86 -4.34 26.64
CA THR A 426 -3.22 -5.71 27.10
C THR A 426 -3.49 -6.70 25.96
N ARG A 427 -3.67 -6.20 24.73
CA ARG A 427 -3.95 -7.01 23.55
C ARG A 427 -2.75 -7.20 22.63
N ASN A 428 -1.60 -6.58 22.92
CA ASN A 428 -0.41 -6.59 22.08
C ASN A 428 -0.76 -6.27 20.62
N LEU A 429 -1.41 -5.13 20.39
CA LEU A 429 -1.95 -4.79 19.06
C LEU A 429 -0.85 -4.35 18.09
N TRP A 430 0.24 -3.81 18.63
CA TRP A 430 1.31 -3.26 17.80
C TRP A 430 2.01 -4.26 16.86
N PRO A 431 2.42 -5.47 17.30
CA PRO A 431 3.05 -6.44 16.40
C PRO A 431 2.10 -6.85 15.26
N VAL A 432 0.79 -6.89 15.51
CA VAL A 432 -0.23 -7.13 14.46
C VAL A 432 -0.16 -6.03 13.40
N VAL A 433 -0.22 -4.75 13.81
CA VAL A 433 -0.12 -3.62 12.86
C VAL A 433 1.20 -3.65 12.09
N VAL A 434 2.31 -3.99 12.74
CA VAL A 434 3.63 -4.10 12.10
C VAL A 434 3.67 -5.23 11.07
N ARG A 435 3.14 -6.42 11.40
CA ARG A 435 3.02 -7.54 10.46
C ARG A 435 2.18 -7.15 9.24
N GLU A 436 0.97 -6.65 9.45
CA GLU A 436 0.07 -6.34 8.34
C GLU A 436 0.66 -5.24 7.44
N ASN A 437 1.34 -4.23 8.03
CA ASN A 437 2.08 -3.24 7.24
C ASN A 437 3.20 -3.90 6.43
N GLU A 438 4.01 -4.77 7.03
CA GLU A 438 5.11 -5.43 6.32
C GLU A 438 4.61 -6.30 5.17
N LEU A 439 3.59 -7.13 5.40
CA LEU A 439 3.01 -7.99 4.36
C LEU A 439 2.48 -7.15 3.19
N ARG A 440 1.68 -6.12 3.49
CA ARG A 440 1.18 -5.19 2.47
C ARG A 440 2.33 -4.49 1.73
N ALA A 441 3.36 -4.04 2.44
CA ALA A 441 4.50 -3.35 1.84
C ALA A 441 5.33 -4.28 0.94
N GLN A 442 5.45 -5.57 1.27
CA GLN A 442 6.07 -6.57 0.39
C GLN A 442 5.26 -6.72 -0.90
N ASP A 443 3.93 -6.77 -0.79
CA ASP A 443 3.05 -7.09 -1.92
C ASP A 443 2.80 -5.88 -2.84
N THR A 444 2.71 -4.68 -2.28
CA THR A 444 2.25 -3.47 -2.98
C THR A 444 3.29 -2.37 -3.08
N GLY A 445 4.32 -2.38 -2.23
CA GLY A 445 5.24 -1.27 -2.07
C GLY A 445 4.66 -0.07 -1.28
N GLU A 446 3.48 -0.19 -0.69
CA GLU A 446 2.89 0.80 0.23
C GLU A 446 3.28 0.50 1.68
N ASP A 447 3.94 1.46 2.33
CA ASP A 447 4.51 1.27 3.68
C ASP A 447 4.20 2.50 4.55
N ASP A 448 3.19 2.38 5.43
CA ASP A 448 2.72 3.47 6.29
C ASP A 448 3.75 3.81 7.36
N LEU A 449 4.52 2.81 7.83
CA LEU A 449 5.59 3.02 8.79
C LEU A 449 6.72 3.85 8.19
N LEU A 450 7.17 3.50 6.98
CA LEU A 450 8.15 4.29 6.24
C LEU A 450 7.60 5.66 5.82
N ARG A 451 6.32 5.75 5.46
CA ARG A 451 5.67 7.03 5.14
C ARG A 451 5.67 7.97 6.35
N GLY A 452 5.38 7.45 7.53
CA GLY A 452 5.44 8.21 8.79
C GLY A 452 6.81 8.83 9.05
N LEU A 453 7.87 8.05 8.80
CA LEU A 453 9.26 8.50 8.87
C LEU A 453 9.59 9.54 7.78
N ALA A 454 9.09 9.36 6.56
CA ALA A 454 9.27 10.31 5.47
C ALA A 454 8.60 11.67 5.76
N ILE A 455 7.40 11.67 6.37
CA ILE A 455 6.72 12.90 6.82
C ILE A 455 7.53 13.59 7.92
N ARG A 456 8.10 12.83 8.86
CA ARG A 456 8.98 13.37 9.91
C ARG A 456 10.19 14.08 9.31
N PHE A 457 10.91 13.39 8.44
CA PHE A 457 12.07 13.92 7.72
C PHE A 457 11.74 15.19 6.93
N ARG A 458 10.58 15.21 6.25
CA ARG A 458 10.11 16.41 5.54
C ARG A 458 9.92 17.61 6.46
N SER A 459 9.41 17.38 7.67
CA SER A 459 9.15 18.43 8.66
C SER A 459 10.46 19.00 9.20
N GLU A 460 11.43 18.12 9.53
CA GLU A 460 12.79 18.52 9.95
C GLU A 460 13.50 19.37 8.88
N LEU A 461 13.33 19.05 7.60
CA LEU A 461 13.87 19.85 6.49
C LEU A 461 13.24 21.25 6.37
N ALA A 462 11.99 21.42 6.80
CA ALA A 462 11.29 22.70 6.75
C ALA A 462 11.72 23.62 7.90
N GLU A 463 12.03 23.06 9.07
CA GLU A 463 12.51 23.79 10.25
C GLU A 463 13.97 24.23 10.13
N ALA A 464 14.77 23.57 9.29
CA ALA A 464 16.17 23.90 9.04
C ALA A 464 16.39 25.04 8.01
N ARG A 465 15.31 25.68 7.54
CA ARG A 465 15.32 26.82 6.61
C ARG A 465 14.87 28.08 7.31
#